data_AF-A0A7J7J545-F1
#
_entry.id   AF-A0A7J7J545-F1
#
_cell.length_a   1.000
_cell.length_b   1.000
_cell.length_c   1.000
_cell.angle_alpha   90.00
_cell.angle_beta   90.00
_cell.angle_gamma   90.00
#
_symmetry.space_group_name_H-M   'P 1'
#
loop_
_entity.id
_entity.type
_entity.pdbx_description
1 polymer ?
#
loop_
_entity_poly.entity_id
_entity_poly.type
_entity_poly.pdbx_seq_one_letter_code
_entity_poly.pdbx_strand_id
1 'polypeptide(L)'
;MDYTEVKGQVVTSSPWTISQQFRNDKFAQMSGARIVRIATHPDYQGRGYGKRAINVLESYYKHKIPSNIEEPKATTFKDAILETNNLLKEVIKPRSSTELPPLISKLSERKPESLDYLGVSYGLTSDLLRFWKKCGFLPVYLRQTQNALTGENSCIMLKILNEEEKREDESSWLKTFNQDFRRRFISLLSYQFKSYLPSMALSLLQVPKTAPESGESKSATASKKLTSNDLSCYFTHNDIERLKAYSNKLVDYHLIMDLVPQIAKLYFIGNMPDVNLAIVQQALLLGTGLQHKQVDELEEELHLSSTQILGVLYKVIRKCYQPISCVGEEDAKIKLLERDNTTTDLTCQSLCQGEGEVKTSREISHNKTAKERLSIKRTDGNKKKRKLSIEADLGAARKKKEKRETLAQS
;
A
#
# COMPACT_ATOMS: atom_id res chain seq x y z
N MET A 1 1.69 -8.47 35.89
CA MET A 1 0.31 -8.96 36.11
C MET A 1 -0.32 -7.98 37.06
N ASP A 2 -1.29 -7.20 36.58
CA ASP A 2 -2.35 -6.60 37.39
C ASP A 2 -3.40 -6.11 36.38
N TYR A 3 -4.34 -7.01 36.10
CA TYR A 3 -5.48 -6.76 35.24
C TYR A 3 -6.61 -6.24 36.11
N THR A 4 -6.86 -4.93 36.08
CA THR A 4 -8.12 -4.37 36.57
C THR A 4 -9.18 -4.58 35.50
N GLU A 5 -9.90 -5.68 35.66
CA GLU A 5 -11.06 -6.07 34.86
C GLU A 5 -12.26 -5.18 35.23
N VAL A 6 -12.38 -4.03 34.56
CA VAL A 6 -13.58 -3.18 34.68
C VAL A 6 -14.65 -3.74 33.76
N LYS A 7 -15.56 -4.52 34.34
CA LYS A 7 -16.86 -4.88 33.75
C LYS A 7 -17.59 -3.60 33.33
N GLY A 8 -17.88 -3.45 32.04
CA GLY A 8 -18.83 -2.44 31.55
C GLY A 8 -18.25 -1.33 30.66
N GLN A 9 -17.39 -1.66 29.69
CA GLN A 9 -17.34 -1.05 28.36
C GLN A 9 -16.18 -1.71 27.63
N VAL A 10 -16.43 -2.36 26.49
CA VAL A 10 -15.38 -2.86 25.62
C VAL A 10 -14.71 -1.66 24.96
N VAL A 11 -13.86 -0.95 25.72
CA VAL A 11 -12.87 -0.04 25.18
C VAL A 11 -11.84 -0.95 24.56
N THR A 12 -12.03 -1.27 23.28
CA THR A 12 -11.09 -2.04 22.45
C THR A 12 -9.70 -1.46 22.68
N SER A 13 -8.86 -2.11 23.47
CA SER A 13 -7.46 -1.73 23.55
C SER A 13 -6.91 -2.03 22.16
N SER A 14 -6.61 -0.98 21.39
CA SER A 14 -6.10 -1.10 20.03
C SER A 14 -4.95 -2.13 19.92
N PRO A 15 -4.06 -2.27 20.93
CA PRO A 15 -3.06 -3.34 20.98
C PRO A 15 -3.63 -4.76 20.95
N TRP A 16 -4.66 -5.04 21.73
CA TRP A 16 -5.27 -6.38 21.81
C TRP A 16 -5.96 -6.76 20.51
N THR A 17 -6.75 -5.85 19.91
CA THR A 17 -7.43 -6.12 18.63
C THR A 17 -6.43 -6.41 17.51
N ILE A 18 -5.33 -5.66 17.44
CA ILE A 18 -4.28 -5.88 16.44
C ILE A 18 -3.55 -7.20 16.72
N SER A 19 -3.16 -7.45 17.98
CA SER A 19 -2.48 -8.69 18.36
C SER A 19 -3.33 -9.93 18.04
N GLN A 20 -4.65 -9.90 18.29
CA GLN A 20 -5.54 -10.99 17.91
C GLN A 20 -5.69 -11.16 16.40
N GLN A 21 -5.85 -10.06 15.67
CA GLN A 21 -6.10 -10.07 14.23
C GLN A 21 -4.89 -10.55 13.41
N PHE A 22 -3.68 -10.25 13.89
CA PHE A 22 -2.42 -10.61 13.23
C PHE A 22 -1.71 -11.78 13.92
N ARG A 23 -2.19 -12.24 15.08
CA ARG A 23 -1.55 -13.26 15.94
C ARG A 23 -0.05 -13.01 16.11
N ASN A 24 0.30 -11.75 16.37
CA ASN A 24 1.68 -11.32 16.50
C ASN A 24 1.95 -10.84 17.92
N ASP A 25 2.75 -11.61 18.65
CA ASP A 25 3.14 -11.30 20.03
C ASP A 25 4.13 -10.13 20.09
N LYS A 26 4.91 -9.89 19.03
CA LYS A 26 5.86 -8.78 18.97
C LYS A 26 5.16 -7.43 19.07
N PHE A 27 3.95 -7.31 18.51
CA PHE A 27 3.19 -6.05 18.58
C PHE A 27 2.74 -5.73 20.01
N ALA A 28 2.48 -6.75 20.83
CA ALA A 28 2.11 -6.56 22.23
C ALA A 28 3.29 -6.07 23.10
N GLN A 29 4.54 -6.26 22.64
CA GLN A 29 5.74 -5.77 23.31
C GLN A 29 6.08 -4.31 22.94
N MET A 30 5.52 -3.77 21.86
CA MET A 30 5.81 -2.40 21.41
C MET A 30 5.09 -1.36 22.27
N SER A 31 5.77 -0.26 22.54
CA SER A 31 5.18 0.88 23.23
C SER A 31 4.53 1.82 22.22
N GLY A 32 3.31 2.27 22.48
CA GLY A 32 2.62 3.19 21.59
C GLY A 32 1.59 4.04 22.30
N ALA A 33 1.27 5.19 21.70
CA ALA A 33 0.20 6.06 22.19
C ALA A 33 -1.04 5.97 21.31
N ARG A 34 -2.21 5.96 21.96
CA ARG A 34 -3.50 6.03 21.28
C ARG A 34 -4.07 7.43 21.40
N ILE A 35 -4.34 8.06 20.27
CA ILE A 35 -5.16 9.26 20.20
C ILE A 35 -6.62 8.83 20.37
N VAL A 36 -7.17 9.10 21.56
CA VAL A 36 -8.56 8.71 21.90
C VAL A 36 -9.56 9.66 21.25
N ARG A 37 -9.28 10.96 21.28
CA ARG A 37 -10.12 12.00 20.66
C ARG A 37 -9.26 13.10 20.09
N ILE A 38 -9.72 13.67 18.99
CA ILE A 38 -9.26 14.94 18.47
C ILE A 38 -10.47 15.86 18.39
N ALA A 39 -10.31 17.08 18.87
CA ALA A 39 -11.37 18.08 18.90
C ALA A 39 -10.88 19.36 18.23
N THR A 40 -11.65 19.82 17.25
CA THR A 40 -11.48 21.13 16.61
C THR A 40 -12.82 21.83 16.62
N HIS A 41 -12.85 23.10 17.01
CA HIS A 41 -14.07 23.90 16.99
C HIS A 41 -14.72 23.87 15.58
N PRO A 42 -16.04 23.69 15.46
CA PRO A 42 -16.74 23.61 14.17
C PRO A 42 -16.39 24.75 13.20
N ASP A 43 -16.38 25.99 13.68
CA ASP A 43 -16.11 27.18 12.87
C ASP A 43 -14.68 27.24 12.30
N TYR A 44 -13.76 26.50 12.88
CA TYR A 44 -12.34 26.45 12.48
C TYR A 44 -11.96 25.15 11.79
N GLN A 45 -12.95 24.30 11.47
CA GLN A 45 -12.72 23.12 10.64
C GLN A 45 -12.22 23.54 9.25
N GLY A 46 -11.33 22.74 8.65
CA GLY A 46 -10.71 23.06 7.36
C GLY A 46 -9.50 24.00 7.42
N ARG A 47 -9.28 24.77 8.50
CA ARG A 47 -8.10 25.64 8.65
C ARG A 47 -6.80 24.92 9.03
N GLY A 48 -6.87 23.61 9.29
CA GLY A 48 -5.68 22.77 9.51
C GLY A 48 -5.15 22.74 10.94
N TYR A 49 -5.85 23.31 11.92
CA TYR A 49 -5.46 23.24 13.34
C TYR A 49 -5.29 21.80 13.84
N GLY A 50 -6.20 20.89 13.48
CA GLY A 50 -6.07 19.47 13.82
C GLY A 50 -4.80 18.84 13.25
N LYS A 51 -4.44 19.15 11.99
CA LYS A 51 -3.19 18.67 11.38
C LYS A 51 -1.97 19.24 12.09
N ARG A 52 -2.01 20.53 12.46
CA ARG A 52 -0.94 21.17 13.22
C ARG A 52 -0.77 20.52 14.60
N ALA A 53 -1.85 20.22 15.30
CA ALA A 53 -1.82 19.54 16.60
C ALA A 53 -1.16 18.16 16.50
N ILE A 54 -1.53 17.35 15.50
CA ILE A 54 -0.90 16.04 15.25
C ILE A 54 0.58 16.18 14.89
N ASN A 55 0.95 17.15 14.07
CA ASN A 55 2.35 17.39 13.69
C ASN A 55 3.21 17.82 14.90
N VAL A 56 2.66 18.62 15.81
CA VAL A 56 3.36 19.02 17.05
C VAL A 56 3.49 17.83 17.99
N LEU A 57 2.42 17.03 18.14
CA LEU A 57 2.45 15.78 18.92
C LEU A 57 3.51 14.80 18.39
N GLU A 58 3.58 14.65 17.08
CA GLU A 58 4.59 13.80 16.42
C GLU A 58 5.99 14.36 16.64
N SER A 59 6.19 15.67 16.50
CA SER A 59 7.49 16.32 16.72
C SER A 59 7.96 16.20 18.17
N TYR A 60 7.02 16.21 19.12
CA TYR A 60 7.28 15.99 20.54
C TYR A 60 7.78 14.58 20.81
N TYR A 61 7.06 13.55 20.36
CA TYR A 61 7.49 12.16 20.57
C TYR A 61 8.71 11.75 19.74
N LYS A 62 8.98 12.43 18.62
CA LYS A 62 10.22 12.30 17.85
C LYS A 62 11.42 13.03 18.47
N HIS A 63 11.30 13.58 19.68
CA HIS A 63 12.35 14.33 20.37
C HIS A 63 12.90 15.55 19.59
N LYS A 64 12.14 16.08 18.61
CA LYS A 64 12.56 17.25 17.80
C LYS A 64 12.39 18.57 18.55
N ILE A 65 11.66 18.58 19.66
CA ILE A 65 11.48 19.75 20.52
C ILE A 65 12.56 19.70 21.61
N PRO A 66 13.43 20.73 21.74
CA PRO A 66 14.45 20.76 22.77
C PRO A 66 13.77 20.74 24.14
N SER A 67 14.05 19.70 24.93
CA SER A 67 13.61 19.62 26.32
C SER A 67 14.62 20.37 27.17
N ASN A 68 14.20 21.42 27.86
CA ASN A 68 15.11 22.28 28.64
C ASN A 68 15.28 21.79 30.08
N ILE A 69 15.38 20.47 30.26
CA ILE A 69 15.27 19.82 31.58
C ILE A 69 16.62 19.21 31.95
N GLU A 70 17.31 19.86 32.89
CA GLU A 70 18.10 19.15 33.90
C GLU A 70 17.16 18.20 34.64
N GLU A 71 17.57 16.95 34.85
CA GLU A 71 16.76 15.83 35.38
C GLU A 71 15.61 16.27 36.31
N PRO A 72 14.40 15.71 36.15
CA PRO A 72 13.28 16.10 37.00
C PRO A 72 13.64 15.81 38.45
N LYS A 73 13.79 16.86 39.27
CA LYS A 73 13.59 16.74 40.71
C LYS A 73 12.22 16.11 40.86
N ALA A 74 12.18 14.84 41.23
CA ALA A 74 10.95 14.16 41.58
C ALA A 74 10.26 15.05 42.61
N THR A 75 9.23 15.78 42.20
CA THR A 75 8.25 16.29 43.13
C THR A 75 7.51 15.05 43.60
N THR A 76 8.12 14.37 44.55
CA THR A 76 7.48 13.35 45.36
C THR A 76 6.24 14.05 45.87
N PHE A 77 5.08 13.67 45.34
CA PHE A 77 3.84 13.85 46.06
C PHE A 77 4.08 13.09 47.36
N LYS A 78 4.43 13.83 48.42
CA LYS A 78 4.14 13.34 49.74
C LYS A 78 2.62 13.30 49.74
N ASP A 79 2.07 12.13 49.42
CA ASP A 79 0.77 11.76 49.97
C ASP A 79 0.90 12.08 51.44
N ALA A 80 0.25 13.17 51.85
CA ALA A 80 0.06 13.49 53.24
C ALA A 80 -0.78 12.33 53.78
N ILE A 81 -0.11 11.22 54.13
CA ILE A 81 -0.57 10.35 55.19
C ILE A 81 -0.73 11.31 56.35
N LEU A 82 -1.98 11.71 56.54
CA LEU A 82 -2.45 12.53 57.63
C LEU A 82 -1.91 11.87 58.90
N GLU A 83 -0.85 12.46 59.47
CA GLU A 83 -0.49 12.17 60.85
C GLU A 83 -1.73 12.52 61.68
N THR A 84 -2.33 11.47 62.21
CA THR A 84 -3.50 11.47 63.08
C THR A 84 -3.31 12.45 64.22
N ASN A 85 -3.83 13.67 64.12
CA ASN A 85 -3.91 14.59 65.26
C ASN A 85 -5.11 15.54 65.12
N ASN A 86 -6.23 15.14 65.76
CA ASN A 86 -7.43 15.95 66.10
C ASN A 86 -8.27 16.55 64.96
N LEU A 87 -9.24 15.77 64.45
CA LEU A 87 -10.32 16.22 63.54
C LEU A 87 -11.10 17.45 64.02
N LEU A 88 -11.17 17.71 65.33
CA LEU A 88 -11.97 18.81 65.90
C LEU A 88 -11.29 20.19 65.83
N LYS A 89 -10.04 20.27 65.36
CA LYS A 89 -9.27 21.53 65.23
C LYS A 89 -8.76 21.79 63.80
N GLU A 90 -9.40 21.20 62.78
CA GLU A 90 -9.01 21.47 61.39
C GLU A 90 -9.40 22.90 60.99
N VAL A 91 -8.40 23.78 60.90
CA VAL A 91 -8.55 25.09 60.26
C VAL A 91 -8.36 24.88 58.77
N ILE A 92 -9.48 24.83 58.03
CA ILE A 92 -9.49 24.74 56.57
C ILE A 92 -8.83 26.00 56.01
N LYS A 93 -7.53 25.94 55.71
CA LYS A 93 -6.83 27.00 54.97
C LYS A 93 -6.76 26.60 53.50
N PRO A 94 -7.03 27.52 52.56
CA PRO A 94 -6.76 27.25 51.14
C PRO A 94 -5.27 26.92 50.99
N ARG A 95 -4.97 25.82 50.27
CA ARG A 95 -3.59 25.40 50.01
C ARG A 95 -2.79 26.58 49.44
N SER A 96 -1.58 26.77 49.93
CA SER A 96 -0.73 27.88 49.47
C SER A 96 -0.51 27.75 47.96
N SER A 97 -0.58 28.86 47.22
CA SER A 97 -0.46 28.89 45.75
C SER A 97 0.88 28.34 45.24
N THR A 98 1.86 28.18 46.14
CA THR A 98 3.21 27.68 45.89
C THR A 98 3.31 26.14 45.93
N GLU A 99 2.35 25.45 46.55
CA GLU A 99 2.32 23.98 46.66
C GLU A 99 1.51 23.31 45.53
N LEU A 100 0.68 24.07 44.82
CA LEU A 100 -0.14 23.55 43.73
C LEU A 100 0.64 23.53 42.42
N PRO A 101 0.66 22.41 41.67
CA PRO A 101 1.28 22.40 40.35
C PRO A 101 0.54 23.37 39.40
N PRO A 102 1.27 24.00 38.46
CA PRO A 102 0.65 24.91 37.51
C PRO A 102 -0.35 24.15 36.61
N LEU A 103 -1.45 24.82 36.24
CA LEU A 103 -2.50 24.23 35.38
C LEU A 103 -1.97 23.87 33.99
N ILE A 104 -1.00 24.64 33.48
CA ILE A 104 -0.39 24.45 32.17
C ILE A 104 1.12 24.46 32.36
N SER A 105 1.78 23.41 31.88
CA SER A 105 3.23 23.36 31.70
C SER A 105 3.58 23.51 30.22
N LYS A 106 4.77 24.05 29.93
CA LYS A 106 5.21 24.12 28.53
C LYS A 106 5.59 22.72 28.06
N LEU A 107 5.31 22.41 26.81
CA LEU A 107 5.65 21.11 26.23
C LEU A 107 7.16 20.82 26.27
N SER A 108 8.00 21.86 26.21
CA SER A 108 9.47 21.77 26.35
C SER A 108 9.96 21.45 27.78
N GLU A 109 9.10 21.57 28.79
CA GLU A 109 9.43 21.31 30.20
C GLU A 109 9.11 19.87 30.60
N ARG A 110 8.57 19.04 29.70
CA ARG A 110 8.30 17.63 29.94
C ARG A 110 9.03 16.74 28.94
N LYS A 111 9.89 15.85 29.43
CA LYS A 111 10.53 14.84 28.58
C LYS A 111 9.50 13.82 28.06
N PRO A 112 9.45 13.54 26.74
CA PRO A 112 8.58 12.50 26.18
C PRO A 112 9.06 11.09 26.53
N GLU A 113 8.13 10.16 26.64
CA GLU A 113 8.39 8.72 26.69
C GLU A 113 8.82 8.19 25.31
N SER A 114 9.61 7.12 25.26
CA SER A 114 9.93 6.44 24.00
C SER A 114 8.72 5.67 23.49
N LEU A 115 8.22 6.07 22.32
CA LEU A 115 7.09 5.44 21.66
C LEU A 115 7.50 4.92 20.27
N ASP A 116 7.02 3.74 19.91
CA ASP A 116 7.24 3.15 18.59
C ASP A 116 6.20 3.62 17.56
N TYR A 117 4.93 3.74 17.98
CA TYR A 117 3.82 4.07 17.08
C TYR A 117 2.76 4.97 17.72
N LEU A 118 2.00 5.66 16.86
CA LEU A 118 0.74 6.32 17.17
C LEU A 118 -0.43 5.55 16.56
N GLY A 119 -1.47 5.32 17.34
CA GLY A 119 -2.70 4.68 16.90
C GLY A 119 -3.92 5.59 17.05
N VAL A 120 -4.87 5.45 16.15
CA VAL A 120 -6.19 6.11 16.22
C VAL A 120 -7.28 5.05 16.08
N SER A 121 -8.40 5.26 16.75
CA SER A 121 -9.60 4.42 16.59
C SER A 121 -10.83 5.32 16.58
N TYR A 122 -11.59 5.27 15.49
CA TYR A 122 -12.72 6.16 15.24
C TYR A 122 -13.79 5.46 14.38
N GLY A 123 -15.01 5.99 14.36
CA GLY A 123 -16.05 5.54 13.44
C GLY A 123 -15.78 6.05 12.02
N LEU A 124 -15.79 5.15 11.04
CA LEU A 124 -15.31 5.45 9.69
C LEU A 124 -16.25 6.43 8.97
N THR A 125 -15.76 7.65 8.77
CA THR A 125 -16.38 8.66 7.88
C THR A 125 -15.39 9.11 6.80
N SER A 126 -15.91 9.63 5.69
CA SER A 126 -15.08 10.10 4.56
C SER A 126 -14.15 11.25 4.96
N ASP A 127 -14.63 12.15 5.82
CA ASP A 127 -13.88 13.32 6.28
C ASP A 127 -12.76 12.94 7.26
N LEU A 128 -13.05 12.08 8.25
CA LEU A 128 -12.02 11.60 9.18
C LEU A 128 -11.00 10.73 8.46
N LEU A 129 -11.43 9.86 7.54
CA LEU A 129 -10.51 9.06 6.72
C LEU A 129 -9.55 9.95 5.93
N ARG A 130 -10.08 11.00 5.29
CA ARG A 130 -9.26 11.99 4.56
C ARG A 130 -8.30 12.72 5.50
N PHE A 131 -8.75 13.11 6.69
CA PHE A 131 -7.94 13.78 7.69
C PHE A 131 -6.75 12.91 8.14
N TRP A 132 -7.01 11.67 8.56
CA TRP A 132 -5.98 10.76 9.06
C TRP A 132 -4.99 10.35 7.95
N LYS A 133 -5.48 10.13 6.73
CA LYS A 133 -4.61 9.92 5.56
C LYS A 133 -3.69 11.11 5.29
N LYS A 134 -4.21 12.34 5.37
CA LYS A 134 -3.39 13.56 5.22
C LYS A 134 -2.35 13.73 6.33
N CYS A 135 -2.57 13.11 7.48
CA CYS A 135 -1.62 13.07 8.60
C CYS A 135 -0.62 11.89 8.48
N GLY A 136 -0.73 11.04 7.45
CA GLY A 136 0.18 9.92 7.21
C GLY A 136 -0.15 8.64 7.99
N PHE A 137 -1.39 8.50 8.48
CA PHE A 137 -1.83 7.25 9.11
C PHE A 137 -2.23 6.22 8.05
N LEU A 138 -1.92 4.95 8.32
CA LEU A 138 -2.26 3.81 7.48
C LEU A 138 -3.36 2.96 8.12
N PRO A 139 -4.39 2.55 7.36
CA PRO A 139 -5.43 1.68 7.88
C PRO A 139 -4.87 0.26 8.07
N VAL A 140 -5.21 -0.32 9.23
CA VAL A 140 -4.74 -1.66 9.63
C VAL A 140 -5.90 -2.57 9.96
N TYR A 141 -7.00 -2.03 10.49
CA TYR A 141 -8.17 -2.83 10.83
C TYR A 141 -9.46 -2.04 10.61
N LEU A 142 -10.50 -2.74 10.15
CA LEU A 142 -11.86 -2.24 10.04
C LEU A 142 -12.80 -3.31 10.56
N ARG A 143 -13.61 -2.95 11.56
CA ARG A 143 -14.60 -3.85 12.14
C ARG A 143 -15.75 -4.06 11.16
N GLN A 144 -16.21 -5.29 10.99
CA GLN A 144 -17.35 -5.62 10.12
C GLN A 144 -18.68 -5.16 10.75
N THR A 145 -18.88 -5.44 12.03
CA THR A 145 -20.09 -5.00 12.74
C THR A 145 -20.09 -3.49 12.92
N GLN A 146 -21.15 -2.84 12.45
CA GLN A 146 -21.43 -1.43 12.72
C GLN A 146 -21.73 -1.23 14.21
N ASN A 147 -21.34 -0.08 14.74
CA ASN A 147 -21.74 0.30 16.07
C ASN A 147 -23.24 0.66 16.08
N ALA A 148 -24.01 0.10 17.01
CA ALA A 148 -25.46 0.32 17.08
C ALA A 148 -25.83 1.81 17.32
N LEU A 149 -24.95 2.57 17.99
CA LEU A 149 -25.20 3.98 18.30
C LEU A 149 -24.95 4.92 17.12
N THR A 150 -23.91 4.67 16.32
CA THR A 150 -23.48 5.59 15.25
C THR A 150 -23.79 5.06 13.85
N GLY A 151 -24.10 3.78 13.70
CA GLY A 151 -24.20 3.12 12.40
C GLY A 151 -22.86 2.98 11.66
N GLU A 152 -21.77 3.45 12.26
CA GLU A 152 -20.44 3.47 11.64
C GLU A 152 -19.61 2.27 12.06
N ASN A 153 -18.77 1.80 11.15
CA ASN A 153 -17.78 0.77 11.44
C ASN A 153 -16.55 1.38 12.11
N SER A 154 -16.06 0.76 13.19
CA SER A 154 -14.83 1.21 13.85
C SER A 154 -13.59 0.90 12.99
N CYS A 155 -12.80 1.92 12.67
CA CYS A 155 -11.54 1.80 11.94
C CYS A 155 -10.36 2.08 12.88
N ILE A 156 -9.30 1.27 12.77
CA ILE A 156 -8.02 1.49 13.44
C ILE A 156 -6.97 1.82 12.39
N MET A 157 -6.30 2.95 12.58
CA MET A 157 -5.16 3.36 11.75
C MET A 157 -3.94 3.58 12.62
N LEU A 158 -2.76 3.27 12.09
CA LEU A 158 -1.48 3.39 12.77
C LEU A 158 -0.51 4.26 11.99
N LYS A 159 0.43 4.87 12.70
CA LYS A 159 1.55 5.61 12.14
C LYS A 159 2.82 5.29 12.94
N ILE A 160 3.92 5.00 12.25
CA ILE A 160 5.23 4.79 12.90
C ILE A 160 5.83 6.16 13.24
N LEU A 161 6.46 6.26 14.42
CA LEU A 161 7.20 7.45 14.84
C LEU A 161 8.69 7.36 14.52
N ASN A 162 9.33 6.22 14.75
CA ASN A 162 10.79 6.10 14.66
C ASN A 162 11.24 5.52 13.31
N GLU A 163 10.94 6.21 12.21
CA GLU A 163 11.45 5.82 10.88
C GLU A 163 12.95 6.15 10.69
N GLU A 164 13.47 7.15 11.42
CA GLU A 164 14.84 7.66 11.23
C GLU A 164 15.91 6.87 12.02
N GLU A 165 15.55 6.25 13.14
CA GLU A 165 16.52 5.57 14.04
C GLU A 165 16.55 4.04 13.87
N LYS A 166 15.54 3.46 13.24
CA LYS A 166 15.41 1.99 13.13
C LYS A 166 15.86 1.52 11.75
N ARG A 167 16.75 0.52 11.74
CA ARG A 167 17.25 -0.18 10.55
C ARG A 167 16.07 -0.53 9.62
N GLU A 168 16.29 -0.48 8.32
CA GLU A 168 15.30 -0.60 7.23
C GLU A 168 14.26 -1.72 7.43
N ASP A 169 14.61 -2.78 8.17
CA ASP A 169 13.78 -3.94 8.49
C ASP A 169 12.54 -3.67 9.37
N GLU A 170 12.59 -2.75 10.35
CA GLU A 170 11.44 -2.51 11.26
C GLU A 170 10.38 -1.58 10.66
N SER A 171 10.70 -0.73 9.68
CA SER A 171 9.70 0.09 8.98
C SER A 171 8.74 -0.74 8.10
N SER A 172 9.01 -2.04 7.94
CA SER A 172 8.28 -2.97 7.09
C SER A 172 7.02 -3.56 7.74
N TRP A 173 6.93 -3.64 9.08
CA TRP A 173 5.79 -4.33 9.72
C TRP A 173 4.46 -3.62 9.46
N LEU A 174 4.45 -2.27 9.48
CA LEU A 174 3.23 -1.51 9.20
C LEU A 174 2.81 -1.66 7.73
N LYS A 175 3.78 -1.73 6.81
CA LYS A 175 3.51 -2.03 5.40
C LYS A 175 2.93 -3.43 5.24
N THR A 176 3.46 -4.42 5.96
CA THR A 176 2.96 -5.80 5.97
C THR A 176 1.53 -5.88 6.51
N PHE A 177 1.25 -5.19 7.62
CA PHE A 177 -0.11 -5.10 8.18
C PHE A 177 -1.07 -4.41 7.24
N ASN A 178 -0.63 -3.33 6.57
CA ASN A 178 -1.46 -2.67 5.57
C ASN A 178 -1.72 -3.55 4.34
N GLN A 179 -0.73 -4.33 3.88
CA GLN A 179 -0.90 -5.27 2.77
C GLN A 179 -1.90 -6.39 3.12
N ASP A 180 -1.79 -6.98 4.31
CA ASP A 180 -2.75 -7.97 4.79
C ASP A 180 -4.15 -7.36 4.97
N PHE A 181 -4.24 -6.14 5.54
CA PHE A 181 -5.48 -5.38 5.61
C PHE A 181 -6.10 -5.18 4.23
N ARG A 182 -5.32 -4.73 3.23
CA ARG A 182 -5.80 -4.53 1.85
C ARG A 182 -6.32 -5.83 1.26
N ARG A 183 -5.60 -6.94 1.42
CA ARG A 183 -6.01 -8.25 0.91
C ARG A 183 -7.32 -8.72 1.54
N ARG A 184 -7.44 -8.60 2.87
CA ARG A 184 -8.66 -8.95 3.62
C ARG A 184 -9.81 -8.03 3.23
N PHE A 185 -9.56 -6.73 3.12
CA PHE A 185 -10.56 -5.74 2.75
C PHE A 185 -11.11 -5.99 1.34
N ILE A 186 -10.27 -6.28 0.35
CA ILE A 186 -10.69 -6.67 -1.00
C ILE A 186 -11.64 -7.87 -0.97
N SER A 187 -11.35 -8.88 -0.15
CA SER A 187 -12.23 -10.05 0.01
C SER A 187 -13.52 -9.76 0.78
N LEU A 188 -13.53 -8.75 1.65
CA LEU A 188 -14.68 -8.39 2.49
C LEU A 188 -15.61 -7.35 1.84
N LEU A 189 -15.19 -6.72 0.73
CA LEU A 189 -15.94 -5.63 0.06
C LEU A 189 -17.33 -6.05 -0.43
N SER A 190 -17.49 -7.31 -0.82
CA SER A 190 -18.76 -7.87 -1.30
C SER A 190 -19.76 -8.19 -0.19
N TYR A 191 -19.31 -8.31 1.06
CA TYR A 191 -20.13 -8.69 2.21
C TYR A 191 -20.69 -7.43 2.89
N GLN A 192 -20.31 -7.23 4.15
CA GLN A 192 -20.80 -6.14 4.99
C GLN A 192 -20.44 -4.74 4.48
N PHE A 193 -19.44 -4.63 3.62
CA PHE A 193 -18.99 -3.37 3.02
C PHE A 193 -19.57 -3.11 1.63
N LYS A 194 -20.57 -3.90 1.18
CA LYS A 194 -21.32 -3.60 -0.06
C LYS A 194 -21.98 -2.23 0.03
N SER A 195 -22.51 -1.85 1.19
CA SER A 195 -23.21 -0.58 1.40
C SER A 195 -22.32 0.67 1.32
N TYR A 196 -21.00 0.52 1.30
CA TYR A 196 -20.10 1.67 1.24
C TYR A 196 -20.07 2.31 -0.14
N LEU A 197 -19.95 3.64 -0.17
CA LEU A 197 -19.68 4.37 -1.41
C LEU A 197 -18.34 3.89 -2.04
N PRO A 198 -18.29 3.61 -3.36
CA PRO A 198 -17.10 3.14 -4.04
C PRO A 198 -15.91 4.09 -3.88
N SER A 199 -16.17 5.40 -3.77
CA SER A 199 -15.17 6.43 -3.51
C SER A 199 -14.51 6.30 -2.12
N MET A 200 -15.30 5.94 -1.09
CA MET A 200 -14.80 5.71 0.27
C MET A 200 -13.97 4.41 0.33
N ALA A 201 -14.47 3.33 -0.27
CA ALA A 201 -13.76 2.06 -0.36
C ALA A 201 -12.44 2.20 -1.13
N LEU A 202 -12.45 2.95 -2.24
CA LEU A 202 -11.24 3.26 -2.99
C LEU A 202 -10.26 4.08 -2.16
N SER A 203 -10.75 5.07 -1.42
CA SER A 203 -9.92 5.84 -0.50
C SER A 203 -9.24 4.88 0.48
N LEU A 204 -9.94 3.96 1.14
CA LEU A 204 -9.33 2.99 2.07
C LEU A 204 -8.21 2.14 1.45
N LEU A 205 -8.36 1.73 0.18
CA LEU A 205 -7.35 0.94 -0.54
C LEU A 205 -6.12 1.75 -0.97
N GLN A 206 -6.27 3.05 -1.21
CA GLN A 206 -5.17 3.91 -1.63
C GLN A 206 -4.20 4.19 -0.46
N VAL A 207 -2.91 3.98 -0.68
CA VAL A 207 -1.87 4.36 0.28
C VAL A 207 -1.58 5.87 0.13
N PRO A 208 -1.46 6.64 1.23
CA PRO A 208 -1.07 8.06 1.16
C PRO A 208 0.26 8.25 0.42
N LYS A 209 0.32 9.19 -0.52
CA LYS A 209 1.52 9.55 -1.30
C LYS A 209 2.64 10.23 -0.50
N THR A 210 2.47 10.40 0.82
CA THR A 210 3.35 11.21 1.67
C THR A 210 4.53 10.44 2.28
N ALA A 211 4.68 9.14 1.99
CA ALA A 211 5.95 8.48 2.22
C ALA A 211 6.96 9.09 1.23
N PRO A 212 8.10 9.65 1.68
CA PRO A 212 9.06 10.30 0.79
C PRO A 212 9.75 9.24 -0.06
N GLU A 213 9.17 8.93 -1.22
CA GLU A 213 9.87 8.23 -2.29
C GLU A 213 10.54 9.31 -3.15
N SER A 214 11.80 9.60 -2.82
CA SER A 214 12.70 10.32 -3.72
C SER A 214 12.88 9.50 -4.99
N GLY A 215 12.43 10.05 -6.12
CA GLY A 215 12.62 9.46 -7.45
C GLY A 215 11.37 8.77 -7.97
N GLU A 216 11.10 9.00 -9.25
CA GLU A 216 10.08 8.32 -10.05
C GLU A 216 10.11 6.81 -9.81
N SER A 217 9.29 6.30 -8.88
CA SER A 217 9.22 4.87 -8.66
C SER A 217 7.78 4.43 -8.48
N LYS A 218 7.44 3.46 -9.32
CA LYS A 218 6.20 2.71 -9.33
C LYS A 218 6.07 2.05 -7.96
N SER A 219 5.08 2.47 -7.16
CA SER A 219 4.48 1.70 -6.05
C SER A 219 5.41 0.63 -5.46
N ALA A 220 6.17 0.96 -4.41
CA ALA A 220 7.05 0.04 -3.67
C ALA A 220 6.31 -1.04 -2.84
N THR A 221 5.30 -1.68 -3.45
CA THR A 221 4.96 -3.08 -3.21
C THR A 221 5.73 -3.86 -4.27
N ALA A 222 6.48 -4.88 -3.88
CA ALA A 222 6.97 -5.89 -4.81
C ALA A 222 5.77 -6.59 -5.46
N SER A 223 5.13 -5.93 -6.44
CA SER A 223 4.02 -6.48 -7.20
C SER A 223 4.62 -7.56 -8.07
N LYS A 224 4.36 -8.82 -7.71
CA LYS A 224 4.66 -9.94 -8.58
C LYS A 224 3.97 -9.65 -9.91
N LYS A 225 4.76 -9.39 -10.96
CA LYS A 225 4.22 -9.19 -12.30
C LYS A 225 3.48 -10.46 -12.69
N LEU A 226 2.29 -10.32 -13.24
CA LEU A 226 1.45 -11.44 -13.66
C LEU A 226 2.25 -12.42 -14.54
N THR A 227 2.43 -13.65 -14.07
CA THR A 227 3.08 -14.73 -14.84
C THR A 227 2.03 -15.53 -15.60
N SER A 228 2.43 -16.15 -16.72
CA SER A 228 1.57 -17.06 -17.51
C SER A 228 0.88 -18.14 -16.66
N ASN A 229 1.62 -18.77 -15.73
CA ASN A 229 1.05 -19.78 -14.83
C ASN A 229 0.01 -19.20 -13.86
N ASP A 230 0.16 -17.94 -13.45
CA ASP A 230 -0.85 -17.30 -12.62
C ASP A 230 -2.12 -17.04 -13.45
N LEU A 231 -1.98 -16.66 -14.73
CA LEU A 231 -3.11 -16.43 -15.65
C LEU A 231 -3.96 -17.67 -15.87
N SER A 232 -3.33 -18.84 -16.10
CA SER A 232 -4.06 -20.09 -16.33
C SER A 232 -4.86 -20.55 -15.12
N CYS A 233 -4.51 -20.10 -13.91
CA CYS A 233 -5.33 -20.34 -12.71
C CYS A 233 -6.57 -19.47 -12.63
N TYR A 234 -6.57 -18.27 -13.23
CA TYR A 234 -7.69 -17.31 -13.14
C TYR A 234 -8.59 -17.30 -14.38
N PHE A 235 -8.05 -17.59 -15.57
CA PHE A 235 -8.77 -17.50 -16.83
C PHE A 235 -8.55 -18.73 -17.69
N THR A 236 -9.64 -19.26 -18.26
CA THR A 236 -9.56 -20.25 -19.33
C THR A 236 -9.30 -19.57 -20.68
N HIS A 237 -8.92 -20.34 -21.69
CA HIS A 237 -8.74 -19.81 -23.05
C HIS A 237 -10.02 -19.13 -23.57
N ASN A 238 -11.18 -19.75 -23.34
CA ASN A 238 -12.49 -19.22 -23.75
C ASN A 238 -12.82 -17.89 -23.06
N ASP A 239 -12.39 -17.70 -21.81
CA ASP A 239 -12.60 -16.44 -21.09
C ASP A 239 -11.79 -15.29 -21.71
N ILE A 240 -10.58 -15.57 -22.15
CA ILE A 240 -9.74 -14.59 -22.85
C ILE A 240 -10.37 -14.21 -24.19
N GLU A 241 -10.97 -15.16 -24.92
CA GLU A 241 -11.70 -14.88 -26.16
C GLU A 241 -12.96 -14.04 -25.92
N ARG A 242 -13.73 -14.34 -24.86
CA ARG A 242 -14.89 -13.52 -24.44
C ARG A 242 -14.47 -12.09 -24.11
N LEU A 243 -13.37 -11.92 -23.38
CA LEU A 243 -12.80 -10.59 -23.09
C LEU A 243 -12.35 -9.87 -24.36
N LYS A 244 -11.76 -10.59 -25.32
CA LYS A 244 -11.40 -10.05 -26.64
C LYS A 244 -12.63 -9.57 -27.40
N ALA A 245 -13.70 -10.38 -27.47
CA ALA A 245 -14.94 -10.03 -28.14
C ALA A 245 -15.61 -8.78 -27.52
N TYR A 246 -15.64 -8.69 -26.19
CA TYR A 246 -16.12 -7.50 -25.49
C TYR A 246 -15.22 -6.27 -25.74
N SER A 247 -13.89 -6.44 -25.75
CA SER A 247 -12.95 -5.34 -26.04
C SER A 247 -13.12 -4.77 -27.46
N ASN A 248 -13.63 -5.59 -28.38
CA ASN A 248 -13.98 -5.22 -29.76
C ASN A 248 -15.42 -4.70 -29.91
N LYS A 249 -16.19 -4.57 -28.82
CA LYS A 249 -17.60 -4.15 -28.80
C LYS A 249 -18.55 -5.08 -29.57
N LEU A 250 -18.24 -6.37 -29.64
CA LEU A 250 -19.08 -7.35 -30.34
C LEU A 250 -20.16 -7.96 -29.43
N VAL A 251 -20.03 -7.77 -28.12
CA VAL A 251 -20.80 -8.48 -27.10
C VAL A 251 -21.22 -7.53 -26.00
N ASP A 252 -22.38 -7.80 -25.39
CA ASP A 252 -22.88 -7.09 -24.22
C ASP A 252 -22.11 -7.40 -22.92
N TYR A 253 -22.21 -6.51 -21.95
CA TYR A 253 -21.47 -6.61 -20.70
C TYR A 253 -21.83 -7.85 -19.87
N HIS A 254 -23.06 -8.36 -19.98
CA HIS A 254 -23.52 -9.56 -19.26
C HIS A 254 -22.64 -10.79 -19.53
N LEU A 255 -22.08 -10.92 -20.74
CA LEU A 255 -21.20 -12.06 -21.07
C LEU A 255 -19.83 -11.97 -20.37
N ILE A 256 -19.45 -10.87 -19.73
CA ILE A 256 -18.16 -10.77 -19.04
C ILE A 256 -18.30 -10.53 -17.53
N MET A 257 -19.53 -10.44 -17.02
CA MET A 257 -19.81 -10.08 -15.62
C MET A 257 -19.19 -11.04 -14.60
N ASP A 258 -19.10 -12.31 -14.95
CA ASP A 258 -18.39 -13.36 -14.19
C ASP A 258 -16.87 -13.14 -14.10
N LEU A 259 -16.29 -12.50 -15.12
CA LEU A 259 -14.85 -12.25 -15.22
C LEU A 259 -14.42 -10.94 -14.55
N VAL A 260 -15.32 -9.94 -14.46
CA VAL A 260 -15.03 -8.63 -13.87
C VAL A 260 -14.46 -8.72 -12.43
N PRO A 261 -15.00 -9.56 -11.53
CA PRO A 261 -14.45 -9.71 -10.17
C PRO A 261 -13.00 -10.17 -10.13
N GLN A 262 -12.60 -11.08 -11.01
CA GLN A 262 -11.22 -11.58 -11.06
C GLN A 262 -10.27 -10.49 -11.58
N ILE A 263 -10.70 -9.76 -12.62
CA ILE A 263 -9.95 -8.62 -13.15
C ILE A 263 -9.77 -7.55 -12.06
N ALA A 264 -10.83 -7.24 -11.32
CA ALA A 264 -10.78 -6.26 -10.24
C ALA A 264 -9.82 -6.71 -9.12
N LYS A 265 -9.86 -7.98 -8.70
CA LYS A 265 -8.92 -8.53 -7.70
C LYS A 265 -7.47 -8.41 -8.17
N LEU A 266 -7.16 -8.83 -9.40
CA LEU A 266 -5.82 -8.73 -9.97
C LEU A 266 -5.33 -7.27 -10.04
N TYR A 267 -6.23 -6.34 -10.36
CA TYR A 267 -5.93 -4.91 -10.40
C TYR A 267 -5.59 -4.36 -9.00
N PHE A 268 -6.47 -4.55 -8.01
CA PHE A 268 -6.32 -3.94 -6.69
C PHE A 268 -5.26 -4.60 -5.78
N ILE A 269 -4.96 -5.88 -6.02
CA ILE A 269 -3.81 -6.57 -5.41
C ILE A 269 -2.49 -6.02 -5.97
N GLY A 270 -2.50 -5.48 -7.20
CA GLY A 270 -1.35 -4.87 -7.84
C GLY A 270 -0.63 -5.79 -8.84
N ASN A 271 -1.23 -6.89 -9.26
CA ASN A 271 -0.61 -7.83 -10.22
C ASN A 271 -0.55 -7.25 -11.65
N MET A 272 -1.25 -6.14 -11.92
CA MET A 272 -1.27 -5.42 -13.20
C MET A 272 -0.71 -4.00 -13.06
N PRO A 273 0.61 -3.82 -12.83
CA PRO A 273 1.20 -2.49 -12.60
C PRO A 273 1.18 -1.58 -13.83
N ASP A 274 1.07 -2.14 -15.04
CA ASP A 274 1.08 -1.37 -16.29
C ASP A 274 -0.26 -0.66 -16.57
N VAL A 275 -1.32 -1.01 -15.84
CA VAL A 275 -2.67 -0.46 -16.06
C VAL A 275 -2.91 0.75 -15.16
N ASN A 276 -2.92 1.94 -15.77
CA ASN A 276 -3.32 3.17 -15.08
C ASN A 276 -4.78 3.53 -15.39
N LEU A 277 -5.63 3.43 -14.37
CA LEU A 277 -7.04 3.82 -14.39
C LEU A 277 -7.23 5.17 -13.70
N ALA A 278 -8.13 6.00 -14.23
CA ALA A 278 -8.56 7.22 -13.55
C ALA A 278 -9.35 6.89 -12.26
N ILE A 279 -9.47 7.84 -11.32
CA ILE A 279 -10.15 7.60 -10.03
C ILE A 279 -11.59 7.10 -10.24
N VAL A 280 -12.34 7.70 -11.16
CA VAL A 280 -13.72 7.28 -11.50
C VAL A 280 -13.74 5.86 -12.11
N GLN A 281 -12.75 5.54 -12.96
CA GLN A 281 -12.59 4.20 -13.53
C GLN A 281 -12.29 3.14 -12.46
N GLN A 282 -11.44 3.48 -11.48
CA GLN A 282 -11.13 2.61 -10.34
C GLN A 282 -12.35 2.41 -9.44
N ALA A 283 -13.06 3.49 -9.11
CA ALA A 283 -14.27 3.44 -8.30
C ALA A 283 -15.33 2.55 -8.96
N LEU A 284 -15.51 2.69 -10.28
CA LEU A 284 -16.45 1.85 -11.02
C LEU A 284 -16.04 0.38 -11.01
N LEU A 285 -14.77 0.07 -11.31
CA LEU A 285 -14.26 -1.30 -11.27
C LEU A 285 -14.39 -1.93 -9.87
N LEU A 286 -14.21 -1.14 -8.82
CA LEU A 286 -14.40 -1.57 -7.44
C LEU A 286 -15.87 -1.84 -7.14
N GLY A 287 -16.77 -0.95 -7.55
CA GLY A 287 -18.21 -1.08 -7.35
C GLY A 287 -18.80 -2.31 -8.04
N THR A 288 -18.53 -2.47 -9.34
CA THR A 288 -19.03 -3.61 -10.12
C THR A 288 -18.31 -4.91 -9.78
N GLY A 289 -16.97 -4.86 -9.64
CA GLY A 289 -16.14 -6.05 -9.53
C GLY A 289 -15.98 -6.58 -8.10
N LEU A 290 -15.75 -5.70 -7.11
CA LEU A 290 -15.47 -6.12 -5.73
C LEU A 290 -16.67 -5.98 -4.80
N GLN A 291 -17.53 -4.97 -4.98
CA GLN A 291 -18.75 -4.80 -4.19
C GLN A 291 -19.98 -5.49 -4.79
N HIS A 292 -19.88 -5.95 -6.04
CA HIS A 292 -20.99 -6.59 -6.78
C HIS A 292 -22.27 -5.74 -6.79
N LYS A 293 -22.10 -4.42 -6.96
CA LYS A 293 -23.23 -3.51 -7.15
C LYS A 293 -23.79 -3.62 -8.55
N GLN A 294 -25.10 -3.47 -8.65
CA GLN A 294 -25.77 -3.37 -9.94
C GLN A 294 -25.51 -2.01 -10.58
N VAL A 295 -25.74 -1.90 -11.89
CA VAL A 295 -25.55 -0.65 -12.63
C VAL A 295 -26.47 0.44 -12.08
N ASP A 296 -27.71 0.08 -11.73
CA ASP A 296 -28.71 1.01 -11.16
C ASP A 296 -28.27 1.56 -9.80
N GLU A 297 -27.74 0.71 -8.91
CA GLU A 297 -27.18 1.13 -7.61
C GLU A 297 -26.01 2.12 -7.81
N LEU A 298 -25.19 1.91 -8.85
CA LEU A 298 -24.04 2.77 -9.16
C LEU A 298 -24.44 4.09 -9.82
N GLU A 299 -25.57 4.13 -10.53
CA GLU A 299 -26.12 5.34 -11.13
C GLU A 299 -26.52 6.36 -10.04
N GLU A 300 -27.16 5.90 -8.97
CA GLU A 300 -27.51 6.73 -7.81
C GLU A 300 -26.27 7.24 -7.06
N GLU A 301 -25.27 6.38 -6.84
CA GLU A 301 -24.09 6.72 -6.03
C GLU A 301 -23.06 7.60 -6.74
N LEU A 302 -22.92 7.43 -8.06
CA LEU A 302 -21.95 8.18 -8.86
C LEU A 302 -22.58 9.36 -9.61
N HIS A 303 -23.91 9.46 -9.64
CA HIS A 303 -24.66 10.45 -10.41
C HIS A 303 -24.26 10.45 -11.91
N LEU A 304 -24.12 9.25 -12.47
CA LEU A 304 -23.77 9.02 -13.88
C LEU A 304 -24.85 8.16 -14.52
N SER A 305 -25.22 8.48 -15.76
CA SER A 305 -26.20 7.66 -16.50
C SER A 305 -25.68 6.23 -16.75
N SER A 306 -26.58 5.25 -16.75
CA SER A 306 -26.28 3.84 -17.07
C SER A 306 -25.43 3.67 -18.35
N THR A 307 -25.71 4.43 -19.41
CA THR A 307 -24.94 4.35 -20.67
C THR A 307 -23.49 4.84 -20.50
N GLN A 308 -23.26 5.86 -19.69
CA GLN A 308 -21.92 6.35 -19.36
C GLN A 308 -21.17 5.33 -18.51
N ILE A 309 -21.84 4.71 -17.53
CA ILE A 309 -21.25 3.65 -16.69
C ILE A 309 -20.75 2.50 -17.57
N LEU A 310 -21.58 1.97 -18.45
CA LEU A 310 -21.19 0.90 -19.38
C LEU A 310 -20.06 1.33 -20.33
N GLY A 311 -20.12 2.57 -20.83
CA GLY A 311 -19.06 3.13 -21.66
C GLY A 311 -17.71 3.26 -20.95
N VAL A 312 -17.73 3.59 -19.66
CA VAL A 312 -16.52 3.64 -18.81
C VAL A 312 -16.04 2.22 -18.49
N LEU A 313 -16.93 1.30 -18.15
CA LEU A 313 -16.60 -0.11 -17.90
C LEU A 313 -15.92 -0.75 -19.12
N TYR A 314 -16.44 -0.51 -20.32
CA TYR A 314 -15.80 -0.92 -21.56
C TYR A 314 -14.35 -0.42 -21.68
N LYS A 315 -14.10 0.87 -21.41
CA LYS A 315 -12.74 1.44 -21.43
C LYS A 315 -11.83 0.79 -20.40
N VAL A 316 -12.34 0.47 -19.21
CA VAL A 316 -11.60 -0.21 -18.14
C VAL A 316 -11.20 -1.62 -18.57
N ILE A 317 -12.17 -2.44 -19.00
CA ILE A 317 -11.91 -3.82 -19.41
C ILE A 317 -10.95 -3.87 -20.59
N ARG A 318 -11.09 -2.98 -21.57
CA ARG A 318 -10.15 -2.88 -22.69
C ARG A 318 -8.72 -2.60 -22.22
N LYS A 319 -8.53 -1.71 -21.24
CA LYS A 319 -7.21 -1.44 -20.65
C LYS A 319 -6.66 -2.64 -19.88
N CYS A 320 -7.49 -3.35 -19.13
CA CYS A 320 -7.09 -4.54 -18.38
C CYS A 320 -6.82 -5.75 -19.29
N TYR A 321 -7.49 -5.85 -20.44
CA TYR A 321 -7.30 -6.93 -21.40
C TYR A 321 -5.92 -6.88 -22.08
N GLN A 322 -5.39 -5.69 -22.38
CA GLN A 322 -4.09 -5.54 -23.05
C GLN A 322 -2.94 -6.31 -22.37
N PRO A 323 -2.65 -6.12 -21.07
CA PRO A 323 -1.58 -6.87 -20.41
C PRO A 323 -1.88 -8.38 -20.31
N ILE A 324 -3.15 -8.77 -20.15
CA ILE A 324 -3.55 -10.19 -20.13
C ILE A 324 -3.25 -10.84 -21.48
N SER A 325 -3.58 -10.16 -22.59
CA SER A 325 -3.29 -10.62 -23.95
C SER A 325 -1.80 -10.70 -24.22
N CYS A 326 -1.02 -9.68 -23.81
CA CYS A 326 0.43 -9.67 -24.02
C CYS A 326 1.10 -10.86 -23.32
N VAL A 327 0.74 -11.16 -22.07
CA VAL A 327 1.32 -12.31 -21.35
C VAL A 327 0.88 -13.63 -21.99
N GLY A 328 -0.37 -13.75 -22.46
CA GLY A 328 -0.84 -14.93 -23.18
C GLY A 328 -0.11 -15.17 -24.52
N GLU A 329 0.19 -14.10 -25.27
CA GLU A 329 0.95 -14.19 -26.51
C GLU A 329 2.43 -14.53 -26.29
N GLU A 330 3.05 -13.98 -25.24
CA GLU A 330 4.42 -14.33 -24.84
C GLU A 330 4.54 -15.81 -24.50
N ASP A 331 3.58 -16.36 -23.75
CA ASP A 331 3.52 -17.78 -23.42
C ASP A 331 3.37 -18.68 -24.66
N ALA A 332 2.48 -18.29 -25.58
CA ALA A 332 2.29 -19.02 -26.84
C ALA A 332 3.58 -19.03 -27.69
N LYS A 333 4.32 -17.91 -27.74
CA LYS A 333 5.61 -17.82 -28.42
C LYS A 333 6.67 -18.72 -27.77
N ILE A 334 6.73 -18.75 -26.44
CA ILE A 334 7.68 -19.61 -25.70
C ILE A 334 7.39 -21.08 -26.01
N LYS A 335 6.13 -21.52 -25.95
CA LYS A 335 5.72 -22.90 -26.26
C LYS A 335 6.03 -23.30 -27.70
N LEU A 336 5.88 -22.38 -28.66
CA LEU A 336 6.27 -22.62 -30.06
C LEU A 336 7.79 -22.82 -30.21
N LEU A 337 8.60 -21.96 -29.56
CA LEU A 337 10.06 -22.09 -29.58
C LEU A 337 10.56 -23.38 -28.94
N GLU A 338 9.90 -23.87 -27.88
CA GLU A 338 10.22 -25.15 -27.24
C GLU A 338 9.84 -26.34 -28.15
N ARG A 339 8.72 -26.23 -28.88
CA ARG A 339 8.28 -27.25 -29.85
C ARG A 339 9.22 -27.32 -31.06
N ASP A 340 9.73 -26.20 -31.54
CA ASP A 340 10.67 -26.17 -32.67
C ASP A 340 12.03 -26.79 -32.29
N ASN A 341 12.53 -26.52 -31.07
CA ASN A 341 13.76 -27.13 -30.56
C ASN A 341 13.66 -28.65 -30.36
N THR A 342 12.53 -29.14 -29.86
CA THR A 342 12.29 -30.60 -29.69
C THR A 342 12.09 -31.31 -31.03
N THR A 343 11.53 -30.64 -32.04
CA THR A 343 11.39 -31.19 -33.40
C THR A 343 12.75 -31.31 -34.10
N THR A 344 13.67 -30.35 -33.89
CA THR A 344 15.05 -30.46 -34.39
C THR A 344 15.84 -31.61 -33.74
N ASP A 345 15.60 -31.91 -32.47
CA ASP A 345 16.26 -33.03 -31.78
C ASP A 345 15.66 -34.40 -32.18
N LEU A 346 14.34 -34.48 -32.42
CA LEU A 346 13.67 -35.69 -32.89
C LEU A 346 13.98 -36.02 -34.35
N THR A 347 14.16 -35.01 -35.20
CA THR A 347 14.56 -35.22 -36.60
C THR A 347 16.04 -35.64 -36.68
N CYS A 348 16.88 -35.19 -35.74
CA CYS A 348 18.24 -35.71 -35.59
C CYS A 348 18.28 -37.16 -35.06
N GLN A 349 17.26 -37.62 -34.32
CA GLN A 349 17.19 -39.01 -33.84
C GLN A 349 16.56 -39.98 -34.84
N SER A 350 15.55 -39.57 -35.64
CA SER A 350 14.91 -40.45 -36.62
C SER A 350 15.75 -40.66 -37.89
N LEU A 351 16.69 -39.75 -38.18
CA LEU A 351 17.67 -39.92 -39.25
C LEU A 351 18.87 -40.80 -38.86
N CYS A 352 18.91 -41.34 -37.62
CA CYS A 352 20.00 -42.19 -37.13
C CYS A 352 19.65 -43.69 -37.04
N GLN A 353 18.52 -44.14 -37.62
CA GLN A 353 18.14 -45.58 -37.65
C GLN A 353 18.07 -46.20 -39.06
N GLY A 354 18.51 -45.48 -40.09
CA GLY A 354 18.65 -46.02 -41.44
C GLY A 354 20.06 -45.76 -41.97
N GLU A 355 20.72 -46.85 -42.34
CA GLU A 355 21.98 -46.92 -43.10
C GLU A 355 23.28 -46.84 -42.28
N GLY A 356 24.02 -47.95 -42.36
CA GLY A 356 25.32 -48.16 -41.75
C GLY A 356 26.40 -47.28 -42.37
N GLU A 357 27.32 -46.90 -41.48
CA GLU A 357 28.71 -46.53 -41.67
C GLU A 357 29.15 -45.68 -42.89
N VAL A 358 29.94 -44.66 -42.52
CA VAL A 358 30.92 -43.91 -43.33
C VAL A 358 30.40 -42.61 -43.99
N LYS A 359 30.29 -41.53 -43.17
CA LYS A 359 30.88 -40.18 -43.40
C LYS A 359 30.18 -39.08 -42.56
N THR A 360 30.51 -38.93 -41.28
CA THR A 360 30.08 -37.72 -40.53
C THR A 360 31.03 -37.31 -39.40
N SER A 361 32.31 -37.09 -39.72
CA SER A 361 33.27 -36.48 -38.77
C SER A 361 33.75 -35.08 -39.18
N ARG A 362 33.24 -34.50 -40.28
CA ARG A 362 33.65 -33.16 -40.77
C ARG A 362 32.59 -32.06 -40.68
N GLU A 363 31.30 -32.38 -40.52
CA GLU A 363 30.24 -31.36 -40.46
C GLU A 363 29.94 -30.89 -39.02
N ILE A 364 30.13 -31.75 -38.02
CA ILE A 364 29.88 -31.41 -36.60
C ILE A 364 30.94 -30.43 -36.07
N SER A 365 32.17 -30.47 -36.59
CA SER A 365 33.24 -29.53 -36.22
C SER A 365 33.06 -28.12 -36.81
N HIS A 366 32.48 -28.01 -38.01
CA HIS A 366 32.18 -26.71 -38.64
C HIS A 366 31.03 -25.96 -37.98
N ASN A 367 29.98 -26.67 -37.52
CA ASN A 367 28.84 -26.01 -36.86
C ASN A 367 29.16 -25.55 -35.43
N LYS A 368 30.01 -26.27 -34.68
CA LYS A 368 30.50 -25.79 -33.36
C LYS A 368 31.35 -24.52 -33.48
N THR A 369 32.26 -24.45 -34.45
CA THR A 369 33.09 -23.26 -34.68
C THR A 369 32.30 -22.06 -35.22
N ALA A 370 31.22 -22.28 -35.98
CA ALA A 370 30.33 -21.20 -36.43
C ALA A 370 29.51 -20.60 -35.26
N LYS A 371 29.02 -21.43 -34.34
CA LYS A 371 28.26 -20.99 -33.15
C LYS A 371 29.14 -20.16 -32.19
N GLU A 372 30.41 -20.53 -32.06
CA GLU A 372 31.41 -19.82 -31.25
C GLU A 372 31.88 -18.51 -31.91
N ARG A 373 32.02 -18.47 -33.23
CA ARG A 373 32.31 -17.22 -33.97
C ARG A 373 31.15 -16.21 -33.95
N LEU A 374 29.90 -16.69 -33.90
CA LEU A 374 28.71 -15.84 -33.79
C LEU A 374 28.51 -15.28 -32.37
N SER A 375 28.86 -16.03 -31.32
CA SER A 375 28.82 -15.54 -29.94
C SER A 375 29.90 -14.49 -29.68
N ILE A 376 31.11 -14.66 -30.22
CA ILE A 376 32.20 -13.68 -30.13
C ILE A 376 31.87 -12.39 -30.89
N LYS A 377 31.27 -12.47 -32.09
CA LYS A 377 30.81 -11.27 -32.83
C LYS A 377 29.68 -10.52 -32.12
N ARG A 378 28.79 -11.21 -31.40
CA ARG A 378 27.72 -10.59 -30.60
C ARG A 378 28.27 -9.88 -29.37
N THR A 379 29.27 -10.44 -28.69
CA THR A 379 29.89 -9.81 -27.52
C THR A 379 30.74 -8.60 -27.90
N ASP A 380 31.47 -8.64 -29.02
CA ASP A 380 32.22 -7.48 -29.53
C ASP A 380 31.33 -6.36 -30.06
N GLY A 381 30.22 -6.70 -30.73
CA GLY A 381 29.20 -5.73 -31.13
C GLY A 381 28.55 -5.01 -29.94
N ASN A 382 28.32 -5.73 -28.83
CA ASN A 382 27.74 -5.16 -27.62
C ASN A 382 28.75 -4.30 -26.83
N LYS A 383 30.04 -4.68 -26.82
CA LYS A 383 31.13 -3.85 -26.26
C LYS A 383 31.30 -2.56 -27.06
N LYS A 384 31.25 -2.61 -28.39
CA LYS A 384 31.37 -1.42 -29.26
C LYS A 384 30.19 -0.48 -29.09
N LYS A 385 28.95 -1.00 -28.99
CA LYS A 385 27.74 -0.20 -28.69
C LYS A 385 27.79 0.44 -27.30
N ARG A 386 28.26 -0.27 -26.27
CA ARG A 386 28.45 0.31 -24.92
C ARG A 386 29.51 1.41 -24.91
N LYS A 387 30.62 1.24 -25.65
CA LYS A 387 31.67 2.27 -25.75
C LYS A 387 31.19 3.54 -26.44
N LEU A 388 30.43 3.40 -27.54
CA LEU A 388 29.78 4.52 -28.25
C LEU A 388 28.73 5.25 -27.39
N SER A 389 27.96 4.52 -26.56
CA SER A 389 27.00 5.12 -25.61
C SER A 389 27.71 5.94 -24.53
N ILE A 390 28.80 5.41 -23.97
CA ILE A 390 29.56 6.09 -22.92
C ILE A 390 30.26 7.35 -23.47
N GLU A 391 30.80 7.30 -24.69
CA GLU A 391 31.37 8.49 -25.35
C GLU A 391 30.31 9.56 -25.67
N ALA A 392 29.10 9.15 -26.07
CA ALA A 392 27.98 10.06 -26.28
C ALA A 392 27.51 10.74 -24.98
N ASP A 393 27.43 9.98 -23.88
CA ASP A 393 27.04 10.50 -22.56
C ASP A 393 28.11 11.45 -21.99
N LEU A 394 29.40 11.15 -22.16
CA LEU A 394 30.50 12.03 -21.78
C LEU A 394 30.54 13.31 -22.62
N GLY A 395 30.24 13.23 -23.92
CA GLY A 395 30.11 14.38 -24.80
C GLY A 395 28.94 15.28 -24.42
N ALA A 396 27.80 14.69 -24.07
CA ALA A 396 26.63 15.43 -23.58
C ALA A 396 26.92 16.11 -22.23
N ALA A 397 27.65 15.44 -21.33
CA ALA A 397 28.06 16.02 -20.05
C ALA A 397 29.03 17.20 -20.22
N ARG A 398 30.00 17.12 -21.14
CA ARG A 398 30.91 18.24 -21.46
C ARG A 398 30.17 19.45 -22.02
N LYS A 399 29.27 19.25 -22.99
CA LYS A 399 28.43 20.35 -23.52
C LYS A 399 27.56 21.00 -22.45
N LYS A 400 27.04 20.21 -21.50
CA LYS A 400 26.23 20.72 -20.38
C LYS A 400 27.06 21.51 -19.37
N LYS A 401 28.34 21.17 -19.22
CA LYS A 401 29.31 21.90 -18.39
C LYS A 401 29.72 23.23 -19.04
N GLU A 402 30.06 23.24 -20.32
CA GLU A 402 30.38 24.46 -21.08
C GLU A 402 29.19 25.43 -21.13
N LYS A 403 27.96 24.92 -21.27
CA LYS A 403 26.74 25.76 -21.20
C LYS A 403 26.48 26.37 -19.82
N ARG A 404 26.97 25.74 -18.74
CA ARG A 404 26.86 26.27 -17.37
C ARG A 404 27.95 27.30 -17.07
N GLU A 405 29.15 27.11 -17.61
CA GLU A 405 30.26 28.04 -17.45
C GLU A 405 30.04 29.33 -18.27
N THR A 406 29.47 29.23 -19.46
CA THR A 406 29.08 30.41 -20.27
C THR A 406 27.91 31.21 -19.68
N LEU A 407 26.96 30.55 -18.99
CA LEU A 407 25.86 31.22 -18.30
C LEU A 407 26.29 31.87 -16.96
N ALA A 408 27.47 31.53 -16.45
CA ALA A 408 28.03 32.13 -15.23
C ALA A 408 28.96 33.32 -15.52
N GLN A 409 29.29 33.56 -16.79
CA GLN A 409 30.15 34.67 -17.25
C GLN A 409 29.38 35.81 -17.93
N SER A 410 28.07 35.66 -18.15
CA SER A 410 27.13 36.77 -18.48
C SER A 410 26.31 37.12 -17.26
#